data_AF-A0A7K2IYE4-F1
#
_entry.id   AF-A0A7K2IYE4-F1
#
_cell.length_a   1.000
_cell.length_b   1.000
_cell.length_c   1.000
_cell.angle_alpha   90.00
_cell.angle_beta   90.00
_cell.angle_gamma   90.00
#
_symmetry.space_group_name_H-M   'P 1'
#
loop_
_entity.id
_entity.type
_entity.pdbx_description
1 polymer ?
#
loop_
_entity_poly.entity_id
_entity_poly.type
_entity_poly.pdbx_seq_one_letter_code
_entity_poly.pdbx_strand_id
1 'polypeptide(L)' 'MWSSTDTDGKIREGLIFLLSQGIIDDFQVRAGDDFPFRIQVPAGVVPMNEKQVRHFMLGAVAAHFGPIARARR' A
#
# COMPACT_ATOMS: atom_id res chain seq x y z
N MET A 1 -0.54 -16.99 -19.74
CA MET A 1 0.02 -16.85 -18.37
C MET A 1 0.65 -15.46 -18.25
N TRP A 2 -0.17 -14.45 -17.95
CA TRP A 2 0.21 -13.05 -17.75
C TRP A 2 -0.60 -12.60 -16.52
N SER A 3 -0.04 -12.55 -15.30
CA SER A 3 -0.78 -11.92 -14.19
C SER A 3 0.03 -11.52 -12.95
N SER A 4 1.15 -12.17 -12.61
CA SER A 4 1.84 -11.86 -11.33
C SER A 4 2.80 -10.66 -11.43
N THR A 5 3.54 -10.52 -12.54
CA THR A 5 4.54 -9.44 -12.70
C THR A 5 3.91 -8.06 -12.81
N ASP A 6 2.77 -7.92 -13.47
CA ASP A 6 2.04 -6.65 -13.58
C ASP A 6 1.36 -6.26 -12.24
N THR A 7 0.91 -7.27 -11.49
CA THR A 7 0.23 -7.05 -10.21
C THR A 7 1.19 -6.59 -9.11
N ASP A 8 2.33 -7.26 -8.96
CA ASP A 8 3.36 -6.86 -7.98
C ASP A 8 3.96 -5.49 -8.32
N GLY A 9 4.10 -5.18 -9.61
CA GLY A 9 4.51 -3.86 -10.10
C GLY A 9 3.56 -2.75 -9.63
N LYS A 10 2.26 -2.92 -9.87
CA LYS A 10 1.22 -1.97 -9.44
C LYS A 10 1.16 -1.78 -7.93
N ILE A 11 1.34 -2.85 -7.16
CA ILE A 11 1.38 -2.76 -5.69
C ILE A 11 2.60 -1.98 -5.24
N ARG A 12 3.78 -2.27 -5.82
CA ARG A 12 5.01 -1.54 -5.50
C ARG A 12 4.87 -0.05 -5.81
N GLU A 13 4.33 0.31 -6.97
CA GLU A 13 4.07 1.70 -7.35
C GLU A 13 3.12 2.39 -6.37
N GLY A 14 2.03 1.72 -5.98
CA GLY A 14 1.10 2.23 -4.98
C GLY A 14 1.75 2.45 -3.62
N LEU A 15 2.61 1.53 -3.16
CA LEU A 15 3.36 1.68 -1.91
C LEU A 15 4.39 2.81 -1.98
N ILE A 16 5.09 2.97 -3.10
CA ILE A 16 5.99 4.12 -3.34
C ILE A 16 5.22 5.44 -3.27
N PHE A 17 4.02 5.49 -3.87
CA PHE A 17 3.17 6.65 -3.78
C PHE A 17 2.82 6.96 -2.32
N LEU A 18 2.34 6.00 -1.54
CA LEU A 18 2.00 6.22 -0.13
C LEU A 18 3.22 6.69 0.70
N LEU A 19 4.39 6.13 0.45
CA LEU A 19 5.65 6.53 1.09
C LEU A 19 5.98 8.00 0.75
N SER A 20 5.84 8.39 -0.52
CA SER A 20 6.10 9.78 -0.96
C SER A 20 5.18 10.81 -0.30
N GLN A 21 3.98 10.40 0.10
CA GLN A 21 3.00 11.24 0.80
C GLN A 21 3.16 11.20 2.32
N GLY A 22 4.14 10.44 2.85
CA GLY A 22 4.33 10.24 4.29
C GLY A 22 3.19 9.50 4.97
N ILE A 23 2.41 8.70 4.22
CA ILE A 23 1.28 7.93 4.74
C ILE A 23 1.78 6.62 5.38
N ILE A 24 2.91 6.09 4.91
CA ILE A 24 3.64 4.97 5.49
C ILE A 24 5.09 5.39 5.72
N ASP A 25 5.77 4.72 6.65
CA ASP A 25 7.16 5.06 7.02
C ASP A 25 8.17 4.33 6.12
N ASP A 26 7.87 3.08 5.74
CA ASP A 26 8.70 2.25 4.86
C ASP A 26 7.90 1.02 4.37
N PHE A 27 8.43 0.26 3.41
CA PHE A 27 7.91 -1.07 3.07
C PHE A 27 8.98 -2.02 2.52
N GLN A 28 8.78 -3.32 2.74
CA GLN A 28 9.60 -4.39 2.15
C GLN A 28 8.72 -5.42 1.44
N VAL A 29 9.24 -5.99 0.35
CA VAL A 29 8.59 -7.09 -0.39
C VAL A 29 9.47 -8.33 -0.30
N ARG A 30 8.97 -9.38 0.34
CA ARG A 30 9.65 -10.67 0.52
C ARG A 30 8.94 -11.73 -0.32
N ALA A 31 9.42 -11.93 -1.54
CA ALA A 31 8.87 -12.93 -2.43
C ALA A 31 8.98 -14.33 -1.79
N GLY A 32 7.91 -15.12 -1.85
CA GLY A 32 7.86 -16.48 -1.30
C GLY A 32 7.27 -16.62 0.10
N ASP A 33 7.03 -15.51 0.82
CA ASP A 33 6.27 -15.52 2.09
C ASP A 33 4.75 -15.59 1.82
N ASP A 34 3.99 -16.18 2.73
CA ASP A 34 2.50 -16.11 2.74
C ASP A 34 1.99 -14.66 2.84
N PHE A 35 2.79 -13.80 3.46
CA PHE A 35 2.53 -12.36 3.63
C PHE A 35 3.75 -11.56 3.14
N PRO A 36 3.92 -11.43 1.82
CA PRO A 36 5.13 -10.89 1.22
C PRO A 36 5.27 -9.38 1.43
N PHE A 37 4.20 -8.64 1.72
CA PHE A 37 4.25 -7.19 1.89
C PHE A 37 4.38 -6.84 3.37
N ARG A 38 5.50 -6.23 3.76
CA ARG A 38 5.73 -5.72 5.12
C ARG A 38 5.66 -4.19 5.06
N ILE A 39 4.61 -3.60 5.61
CA ILE A 39 4.41 -2.14 5.60
C ILE A 39 4.73 -1.61 6.99
N GLN A 40 5.64 -0.64 7.07
CA GLN A 40 5.91 0.07 8.31
C GLN A 40 4.96 1.26 8.42
N VAL A 41 4.22 1.28 9.52
CA VAL A 41 3.36 2.39 9.94
C VAL A 41 3.73 2.80 11.36
N PRO A 42 3.23 3.93 11.89
CA PRO A 42 3.58 4.38 13.24
C PRO A 42 3.27 3.35 14.35
N ALA A 43 2.30 2.46 14.11
CA ALA A 43 1.92 1.39 15.03
C ALA A 43 2.85 0.14 14.95
N GLY A 44 3.79 0.09 14.02
CA GLY A 44 4.70 -1.03 13.79
C GLY A 44 4.67 -1.58 12.37
N VAL A 45 5.29 -2.75 12.17
CA VAL A 45 5.35 -3.43 10.86
C VAL A 45 4.16 -4.38 10.71
N VAL A 46 3.37 -4.19 9.66
CA VAL A 46 2.18 -4.99 9.37
C VAL A 46 2.45 -5.89 8.15
N PRO A 47 2.49 -7.22 8.34
CA PRO A 47 2.54 -8.16 7.22
C PRO A 47 1.19 -8.29 6.53
N MET A 48 1.21 -8.30 5.21
CA MET A 48 0.03 -8.39 4.37
C MET A 48 0.25 -9.31 3.18
N ASN A 49 -0.81 -10.01 2.81
CA ASN A 49 -0.92 -10.64 1.50
C ASN A 49 -1.39 -9.62 0.45
N GLU A 50 -1.44 -10.05 -0.81
CA GLU A 50 -1.81 -9.20 -1.94
C GLU A 50 -3.19 -8.55 -1.79
N LYS A 51 -4.18 -9.30 -1.31
CA LYS A 51 -5.53 -8.78 -1.10
C LYS A 51 -5.52 -7.71 -0.01
N GLN A 52 -4.84 -7.96 1.10
CA GLN A 52 -4.77 -7.03 2.24
C GLN A 52 -4.08 -5.73 1.85
N VAL A 53 -2.93 -5.78 1.15
CA VAL A 53 -2.21 -4.57 0.74
C VAL A 53 -3.03 -3.71 -0.22
N ARG A 54 -3.80 -4.31 -1.14
CA ARG A 54 -4.71 -3.56 -2.02
C ARG A 54 -5.78 -2.80 -1.23
N HIS A 55 -6.40 -3.42 -0.23
CA HIS A 55 -7.39 -2.76 0.61
C HIS A 55 -6.76 -1.67 1.50
N PHE A 56 -5.58 -1.95 2.05
CA PHE A 56 -4.81 -0.96 2.80
C PHE A 56 -4.53 0.28 1.94
N MET A 57 -4.01 0.09 0.72
CA MET A 57 -3.71 1.21 -0.18
C MET A 57 -4.95 2.04 -0.50
N LEU A 58 -6.07 1.39 -0.84
CA LEU A 58 -7.32 2.09 -1.10
C LEU A 58 -7.79 2.89 0.13
N GLY A 59 -7.77 2.28 1.31
CA GLY A 59 -8.16 2.92 2.56
C GLY A 59 -7.26 4.10 2.91
N ALA A 60 -5.95 3.95 2.76
CA ALA A 60 -4.94 4.97 3.00
C ALA A 60 -5.16 6.19 2.09
N VAL A 61 -5.35 5.98 0.79
CA VAL A 61 -5.66 7.03 -0.19
C VAL A 61 -6.98 7.72 0.15
N ALA A 62 -8.04 6.96 0.41
CA ALA A 62 -9.35 7.50 0.72
C ALA A 62 -9.35 8.34 2.01
N ALA A 63 -8.61 7.91 3.03
CA ALA A 63 -8.45 8.65 4.28
C ALA A 63 -7.65 9.95 4.09
N HIS A 64 -6.55 9.90 3.33
CA HIS A 64 -5.67 11.04 3.10
C HIS A 64 -6.32 12.11 2.20
N PHE A 65 -6.85 11.71 1.04
CA PHE A 65 -7.40 12.65 0.05
C PHE A 65 -8.89 12.93 0.21
N GLY A 66 -9.63 12.10 0.95
CA GLY A 66 -11.07 12.27 1.15
C GLY A 66 -11.46 13.63 1.74
N PRO A 67 -10.79 14.13 2.80
CA PRO A 67 -11.03 15.46 3.32
C PRO A 67 -10.76 16.56 2.28
N ILE A 68 -9.67 16.46 1.51
CA ILE A 68 -9.30 17.42 0.46
C ILE A 68 -10.37 17.48 -0.64
N ALA A 69 -10.83 16.32 -1.10
CA ALA A 69 -11.85 16.21 -2.14
C ALA A 69 -13.20 16.79 -1.69
N ARG A 70 -13.56 16.64 -0.41
CA ARG A 70 -14.82 17.15 0.15
C ARG A 70 -14.77 18.62 0.55
N ALA A 71 -13.59 19.15 0.88
CA ALA A 71 -13.40 20.55 1.29
C ALA A 71 -13.59 21.57 0.15
N ARG A 72 -13.70 21.11 -1.10
CA ARG A 72 -13.92 21.93 -2.30
C ARG A 72 -15.40 22.08 -2.70
N ARG A 73 -16.33 21.85 -1.78
CA ARG A 73 -17.78 21.96 -2.03
C ARG A 73 -18.40 23.13 -1.30
#